data_AF-A0A6J1RAR8-F1
#
_entry.id   AF-A0A6J1RAR8-F1
#
_cell.length_a   1.000
_cell.length_b   1.000
_cell.length_c   1.000
_cell.angle_alpha   90.00
_cell.angle_beta   90.00
_cell.angle_gamma   90.00
#
_symmetry.space_group_name_H-M   'P 1'
#
loop_
_entity.id
_entity.type
_entity.pdbx_description
1 polymer ?
#
loop_
_entity_poly.entity_id
_entity_poly.type
_entity_poly.pdbx_seq_one_letter_code
_entity_poly.pdbx_strand_id
1 'polypeptide(L)'
;MTQVTGQCISLRHVLKKFFELPDAFNSTLQYIQKIQSESDTIYNFVQCKRWRDVITKHFKKSDIVFPLLVYYDDWEPNNPLGPHSEKMGSVYVTIPCLPPECQSKLDNIFVALLFYADDRKQYGNKKTFAPLVTELTYLESEGIVINTTEEEKRVYFATGLFIGDNLGIHSMCGFVESFSANFMCRFCKASKFLTETQCVEDPTLLRSSESYYNDLALENPRLTGIKEECIFNAIPSVDIIEMPFVDKMLNHRMYMFDYGFYDGLNKPPCITPEMLLGKNKLKMTA
;
A
#
# COMPACT_ATOMS: atom_id res chain seq x y z
N MET A 1 17.09 -29.22 -3.71
CA MET A 1 16.19 -28.04 -3.69
C MET A 1 16.15 -27.56 -2.26
N THR A 2 16.61 -26.35 -2.00
CA THR A 2 16.47 -25.69 -0.70
C THR A 2 14.97 -25.49 -0.42
N GLN A 3 14.54 -25.76 0.80
CA GLN A 3 13.13 -25.60 1.19
C GLN A 3 12.84 -24.10 1.33
N VAL A 4 11.90 -23.60 0.51
CA VAL A 4 11.40 -22.23 0.59
C VAL A 4 10.44 -22.14 1.76
N THR A 5 10.63 -21.17 2.63
CA THR A 5 9.77 -20.96 3.80
C THR A 5 9.25 -19.53 3.79
N GLY A 6 7.92 -19.40 3.64
CA GLY A 6 7.19 -18.16 3.85
C GLY A 6 5.91 -18.45 4.61
N GLN A 7 5.44 -17.47 5.39
CA GLN A 7 4.23 -17.59 6.18
C GLN A 7 3.22 -16.54 5.74
N CYS A 8 2.10 -17.00 5.17
CA CYS A 8 0.92 -16.18 4.95
C CYS A 8 0.04 -16.25 6.21
N ILE A 9 -0.24 -15.11 6.82
CA ILE A 9 -1.16 -15.02 7.94
C ILE A 9 -2.56 -14.87 7.35
N SER A 10 -3.53 -15.64 7.86
CA SER A 10 -4.89 -15.55 7.35
C SER A 10 -5.57 -14.28 7.85
N LEU A 11 -5.60 -13.26 6.98
CA LEU A 11 -6.32 -12.02 7.20
C LEU A 11 -7.80 -12.26 7.44
N ARG A 12 -8.42 -13.29 6.84
CA ARG A 12 -9.83 -13.65 7.12
C ARG A 12 -10.06 -13.90 8.61
N HIS A 13 -9.16 -14.65 9.24
CA HIS A 13 -9.27 -14.98 10.66
C HIS A 13 -8.93 -13.76 11.54
N VAL A 14 -7.86 -13.02 11.20
CA VAL A 14 -7.43 -11.83 11.94
C VAL A 14 -8.51 -10.75 11.91
N LEU A 15 -8.99 -10.39 10.72
CA LEU A 15 -10.02 -9.36 10.54
C LEU A 15 -11.35 -9.77 11.16
N LYS A 16 -11.73 -11.05 11.06
CA LYS A 16 -12.93 -11.56 11.75
C LYS A 16 -12.81 -11.33 13.25
N LYS A 17 -11.70 -11.75 13.87
CA LYS A 17 -11.50 -11.57 15.31
C LYS A 17 -11.41 -10.11 15.72
N PHE A 18 -10.79 -9.28 14.91
CA PHE A 18 -10.70 -7.84 15.15
C PHE A 18 -12.08 -7.17 15.15
N PHE A 19 -12.92 -7.43 14.15
CA PHE A 19 -14.25 -6.81 14.05
C PHE A 19 -15.30 -7.45 14.97
N GLU A 20 -15.01 -8.63 15.54
CA GLU A 20 -15.78 -9.23 16.65
C GLU A 20 -15.43 -8.62 18.02
N LEU A 21 -14.38 -7.78 18.13
CA LEU A 21 -14.10 -7.05 19.36
C LEU A 21 -15.22 -6.04 19.66
N PRO A 22 -15.49 -5.75 20.95
CA PRO A 22 -16.47 -4.74 21.34
C PRO A 22 -16.21 -3.41 20.61
N ASP A 23 -17.27 -2.86 20.02
CA ASP A 23 -17.31 -1.59 19.29
C ASP A 23 -16.40 -1.44 18.05
N ALA A 24 -15.49 -2.37 17.74
CA ALA A 24 -14.58 -2.23 16.59
C ALA A 24 -15.33 -2.06 15.27
N PHE A 25 -16.36 -2.88 15.04
CA PHE A 25 -17.19 -2.80 13.84
C PHE A 25 -18.10 -1.56 13.83
N ASN A 26 -18.85 -1.33 14.91
CA ASN A 26 -19.83 -0.25 14.98
C ASN A 26 -19.17 1.14 14.94
N SER A 27 -18.06 1.33 15.65
CA SER A 27 -17.29 2.58 15.63
C SER A 27 -16.71 2.87 14.25
N THR A 28 -16.22 1.84 13.54
CA THR A 28 -15.73 1.96 12.16
C THR A 28 -16.85 2.41 11.22
N LEU A 29 -18.04 1.80 11.31
CA LEU A 29 -19.20 2.20 10.50
C LEU A 29 -19.65 3.64 10.80
N GLN A 30 -19.79 3.99 12.08
CA GLN A 30 -20.18 5.35 12.50
C GLN A 30 -19.17 6.39 12.00
N TYR A 31 -17.88 6.10 12.09
CA TYR A 31 -16.83 6.97 11.57
C TYR A 31 -16.94 7.13 10.05
N ILE A 32 -17.13 6.05 9.29
CA ILE A 32 -17.35 6.13 7.83
C ILE A 32 -18.56 6.99 7.49
N GLN A 33 -19.69 6.81 8.18
CA GLN A 33 -20.89 7.61 7.95
C GLN A 33 -20.65 9.10 8.23
N LYS A 34 -19.95 9.40 9.34
CA LYS A 34 -19.57 10.77 9.70
C LYS A 34 -18.74 11.43 8.59
N ILE A 35 -17.63 10.80 8.18
CA ILE A 35 -16.72 11.40 7.19
C ILE A 35 -17.33 11.48 5.78
N GLN A 36 -18.27 10.59 5.45
CA GLN A 36 -19.00 10.67 4.18
C GLN A 36 -20.05 11.80 4.16
N SER A 37 -20.53 12.25 5.33
CA SER A 37 -21.43 13.41 5.42
C SER A 37 -20.71 14.75 5.24
N GLU A 38 -19.39 14.77 5.40
CA GLU A 38 -18.54 15.96 5.27
C GLU A 38 -18.08 16.13 3.80
N SER A 39 -18.77 16.97 3.02
CA SER A 39 -18.49 17.17 1.59
C SER A 39 -17.31 18.10 1.29
N ASP A 40 -16.97 18.97 2.24
CA ASP A 40 -16.13 20.14 1.95
C ASP A 40 -14.63 19.89 2.13
N THR A 41 -14.25 18.76 2.76
CA THR A 41 -12.86 18.41 3.05
C THR A 41 -12.62 16.92 2.85
N ILE A 42 -11.54 16.59 2.11
CA ILE A 42 -11.07 15.22 1.92
C ILE A 42 -9.85 15.00 2.82
N TYR A 43 -9.98 14.11 3.79
CA TYR A 43 -8.90 13.73 4.71
C TYR A 43 -8.82 12.22 4.97
N ASN A 44 -9.80 11.44 4.48
CA ASN A 44 -9.78 9.98 4.56
C ASN A 44 -9.84 9.36 3.17
N PHE A 45 -9.19 8.21 3.01
CA PHE A 45 -9.20 7.43 1.77
C PHE A 45 -10.61 7.12 1.26
N VAL A 46 -11.59 6.87 2.15
CA VAL A 46 -12.95 6.51 1.70
C VAL A 46 -13.71 7.66 1.03
N GLN A 47 -13.26 8.91 1.18
CA GLN A 47 -13.83 10.07 0.49
C GLN A 47 -13.26 10.22 -0.93
N CYS A 48 -12.11 9.60 -1.21
CA CYS A 48 -11.42 9.72 -2.48
C CYS A 48 -12.24 9.14 -3.63
N LYS A 49 -12.10 9.76 -4.81
CA LYS A 49 -12.77 9.32 -6.04
C LYS A 49 -12.51 7.83 -6.33
N ARG A 50 -11.25 7.38 -6.18
CA ARG A 50 -10.86 5.99 -6.41
C ARG A 50 -11.67 5.00 -5.55
N TRP A 51 -11.87 5.29 -4.27
CA TRP A 51 -12.66 4.41 -3.41
C TRP A 51 -14.12 4.37 -3.84
N ARG A 52 -14.70 5.51 -4.19
CA ARG A 52 -16.06 5.58 -4.74
C ARG A 52 -16.20 4.76 -6.03
N ASP A 53 -15.22 4.85 -6.92
CA ASP A 53 -15.19 4.08 -8.16
C ASP A 53 -15.11 2.56 -7.88
N VAL A 54 -14.33 2.12 -6.89
CA VAL A 54 -14.29 0.70 -6.47
C VAL A 54 -15.65 0.22 -5.99
N ILE A 55 -16.22 0.93 -5.03
CA ILE A 55 -17.49 0.54 -4.41
C ILE A 55 -18.61 0.49 -5.45
N THR A 56 -18.68 1.47 -6.36
CA THR A 56 -19.73 1.54 -7.37
C THR A 56 -19.59 0.49 -8.48
N LYS A 57 -18.36 0.12 -8.86
CA LYS A 57 -18.10 -0.85 -9.94
C LYS A 57 -18.13 -2.31 -9.47
N HIS A 58 -17.67 -2.59 -8.25
CA HIS A 58 -17.39 -3.96 -7.79
C HIS A 58 -18.35 -4.47 -6.71
N PHE A 59 -19.12 -3.60 -6.05
CA PHE A 59 -19.95 -3.97 -4.91
C PHE A 59 -21.39 -3.49 -5.03
N LYS A 60 -22.31 -4.14 -4.31
CA LYS A 60 -23.71 -3.69 -4.22
C LYS A 60 -23.81 -2.57 -3.20
N LYS A 61 -24.80 -1.70 -3.37
CA LYS A 61 -25.07 -0.59 -2.43
C LYS A 61 -25.37 -1.06 -0.99
N SER A 62 -25.86 -2.30 -0.83
CA SER A 62 -26.14 -2.92 0.46
C SER A 62 -24.91 -3.55 1.11
N ASP A 63 -23.81 -3.74 0.38
CA ASP A 63 -22.63 -4.41 0.89
C ASP A 63 -21.84 -3.50 1.84
N ILE A 64 -21.34 -4.08 2.92
CA ILE A 64 -20.44 -3.40 3.85
C ILE A 64 -19.02 -3.72 3.42
N VAL A 65 -18.27 -2.70 3.01
CA VAL A 65 -16.94 -2.88 2.42
C VAL A 65 -15.94 -1.97 3.12
N PHE A 66 -14.84 -2.55 3.61
CA PHE A 66 -13.74 -1.79 4.18
C PHE A 66 -12.50 -1.80 3.27
N PRO A 67 -11.82 -0.65 3.09
CA PRO A 67 -10.57 -0.60 2.35
C PRO A 67 -9.43 -1.27 3.11
N LEU A 68 -8.51 -1.89 2.37
CA LEU A 68 -7.22 -2.35 2.87
C LEU A 68 -6.09 -1.53 2.22
N LEU A 69 -5.16 -1.02 3.02
CA LEU A 69 -3.87 -0.53 2.54
C LEU A 69 -2.83 -1.62 2.77
N VAL A 70 -2.16 -2.06 1.69
CA VAL A 70 -1.15 -3.11 1.72
C VAL A 70 0.22 -2.46 1.68
N TYR A 71 1.01 -2.61 2.73
CA TYR A 71 2.38 -2.09 2.85
C TYR A 71 3.40 -3.19 2.69
N TYR A 72 4.43 -2.94 1.88
CA TYR A 72 5.57 -3.84 1.76
C TYR A 72 6.88 -3.13 2.06
N ASP A 73 7.72 -3.80 2.84
CA ASP A 73 9.08 -3.39 3.15
C ASP A 73 9.98 -4.62 3.33
N ASP A 74 11.26 -4.45 2.99
CA ASP A 74 12.29 -5.44 3.26
C ASP A 74 13.18 -4.93 4.41
N TRP A 75 13.18 -5.64 5.55
CA TRP A 75 13.93 -5.27 6.74
C TRP A 75 14.94 -6.34 7.12
N GLU A 76 15.98 -5.94 7.85
CA GLU A 76 17.01 -6.83 8.35
C GLU A 76 16.77 -7.09 9.84
N PRO A 77 16.55 -8.34 10.26
CA PRO A 77 16.46 -8.67 11.68
C PRO A 77 17.79 -8.32 12.33
N ASN A 78 17.79 -7.37 13.27
CA ASN A 78 19.05 -6.92 13.86
C ASN A 78 19.68 -8.08 14.65
N ASN A 79 20.80 -8.63 14.17
CA ASN A 79 21.61 -9.57 14.93
C ASN A 79 22.79 -8.79 15.54
N PRO A 80 22.69 -8.35 16.81
CA PRO A 80 23.72 -7.51 17.43
C PRO A 80 25.07 -8.23 17.63
N LEU A 81 25.16 -9.54 17.37
CA LEU A 81 26.33 -10.37 17.70
C LEU A 81 26.86 -11.24 16.55
N GLY A 82 26.28 -11.19 15.33
CA GLY A 82 26.67 -12.08 14.23
C GLY A 82 26.83 -11.36 12.88
N PRO A 83 27.63 -11.92 11.94
CA PRO A 83 27.77 -11.33 10.62
C PRO A 83 26.48 -11.53 9.81
N HIS A 84 25.93 -10.42 9.30
CA HIS A 84 24.84 -10.31 8.32
C HIS A 84 23.59 -11.18 8.58
N SER A 85 22.52 -10.55 9.05
CA SER A 85 21.21 -11.18 9.08
C SER A 85 20.62 -11.32 7.67
N GLU A 86 19.93 -12.42 7.43
CA GLU A 86 19.17 -12.62 6.19
C GLU A 86 18.03 -11.60 6.13
N LYS A 87 17.93 -10.87 5.02
CA LYS A 87 16.90 -9.86 4.82
C LYS A 87 15.53 -10.53 4.71
N MET A 88 14.55 -9.99 5.42
CA MET A 88 13.16 -10.46 5.40
C MET A 88 12.28 -9.49 4.63
N GLY A 89 11.40 -10.04 3.79
CA GLY A 89 10.30 -9.31 3.20
C GLY A 89 9.04 -9.46 4.05
N SER A 90 8.38 -8.34 4.34
CA SER A 90 7.14 -8.33 5.12
C SER A 90 6.08 -7.50 4.44
N VAL A 91 4.87 -8.06 4.38
CA VAL A 91 3.68 -7.36 3.95
C VAL A 91 2.77 -7.14 5.15
N TYR A 92 2.35 -5.90 5.34
CA TYR A 92 1.44 -5.45 6.37
C TYR A 92 0.15 -4.91 5.76
N VAL A 93 -0.94 -4.98 6.49
CA VAL A 93 -2.26 -4.51 6.07
C VAL A 93 -2.81 -3.60 7.15
N THR A 94 -3.31 -2.43 6.74
CA THR A 94 -4.00 -1.49 7.62
C THR A 94 -5.36 -1.13 7.05
N ILE A 95 -6.28 -0.72 7.93
CA ILE A 95 -7.64 -0.34 7.58
C ILE A 95 -7.76 1.18 7.76
N PRO A 96 -7.74 1.98 6.68
CA PRO A 96 -7.66 3.44 6.76
C PRO A 96 -8.98 4.09 7.19
N CYS A 97 -10.05 3.31 7.34
CA CYS A 97 -11.35 3.77 7.79
C CYS A 97 -11.64 3.45 9.26
N LEU A 98 -10.64 2.99 10.04
CA LEU A 98 -10.79 2.92 11.49
C LEU A 98 -10.91 4.34 12.08
N PRO A 99 -11.52 4.50 13.26
CA PRO A 99 -11.48 5.76 13.99
C PRO A 99 -10.04 6.29 14.15
N PRO A 100 -9.80 7.62 14.09
CA PRO A 100 -8.45 8.20 14.09
C PRO A 100 -7.56 7.73 15.26
N GLU A 101 -8.14 7.59 16.45
CA GLU A 101 -7.48 7.09 17.67
C GLU A 101 -6.99 5.63 17.57
N CYS A 102 -7.48 4.88 16.57
CA CYS A 102 -7.11 3.51 16.30
C CYS A 102 -6.13 3.39 15.12
N GLN A 103 -6.08 4.35 14.19
CA GLN A 103 -5.28 4.21 12.97
C GLN A 103 -3.77 4.21 13.19
N SER A 104 -3.29 4.88 14.23
CA SER A 104 -1.85 5.00 14.55
C SER A 104 -1.36 3.93 15.53
N LYS A 105 -2.25 3.06 16.04
CA LYS A 105 -1.86 1.99 16.98
C LYS A 105 -1.19 0.85 16.23
N LEU A 106 -0.02 0.42 16.72
CA LEU A 106 0.70 -0.73 16.17
C LEU A 106 -0.14 -2.01 16.16
N ASP A 107 -1.02 -2.18 17.15
CA ASP A 107 -1.94 -3.32 17.25
C ASP A 107 -2.93 -3.42 16.06
N ASN A 108 -3.12 -2.33 15.32
CA ASN A 108 -4.01 -2.25 14.14
C ASN A 108 -3.24 -2.28 12.82
N ILE A 109 -1.97 -2.70 12.85
CA ILE A 109 -1.13 -3.01 11.70
C ILE A 109 -0.99 -4.53 11.61
N PHE A 110 -1.71 -5.15 10.68
CA PHE A 110 -1.80 -6.60 10.59
C PHE A 110 -0.74 -7.17 9.67
N VAL A 111 0.11 -8.07 10.15
CA VAL A 111 1.05 -8.78 9.27
C VAL A 111 0.26 -9.76 8.40
N ALA A 112 0.47 -9.72 7.09
CA ALA A 112 -0.23 -10.55 6.11
C ALA A 112 0.67 -11.63 5.50
N LEU A 113 1.94 -11.31 5.25
CA LEU A 113 2.88 -12.23 4.61
C LEU A 113 4.31 -11.95 5.07
N LEU A 114 5.05 -13.02 5.38
CA LEU A 114 6.47 -13.00 5.74
C LEU A 114 7.23 -13.99 4.86
N PHE A 115 8.40 -13.61 4.36
CA PHE A 115 9.27 -14.49 3.56
C PHE A 115 10.72 -13.99 3.58
N TYR A 116 11.67 -14.83 3.20
CA TYR A 116 13.05 -14.40 2.98
C TYR A 116 13.16 -13.58 1.69
N ALA A 117 13.77 -12.41 1.76
CA ALA A 117 13.86 -11.50 0.61
C ALA A 117 14.62 -12.16 -0.58
N ASP A 118 15.57 -13.05 -0.30
CA ASP A 118 16.29 -13.79 -1.34
C ASP A 118 15.44 -14.84 -2.05
N ASP A 119 14.46 -15.45 -1.37
CA ASP A 119 13.50 -16.35 -2.00
C ASP A 119 12.69 -15.58 -3.06
N ARG A 120 12.28 -14.34 -2.77
CA ARG A 120 11.58 -13.51 -3.76
C ARG A 120 12.44 -13.23 -5.00
N LYS A 121 13.72 -12.95 -4.83
CA LYS A 121 14.66 -12.75 -5.95
C LYS A 121 14.83 -14.02 -6.77
N GLN A 122 14.83 -15.19 -6.12
CA GLN A 122 15.03 -16.48 -6.78
C GLN A 122 13.78 -16.98 -7.51
N TYR A 123 12.59 -16.82 -6.90
CA TYR A 123 11.34 -17.42 -7.40
C TYR A 123 10.39 -16.41 -8.07
N GLY A 124 10.67 -15.12 -7.93
CA GLY A 124 9.89 -14.02 -8.50
C GLY A 124 8.66 -13.65 -7.67
N ASN A 125 8.07 -12.50 -8.00
CA ASN A 125 6.91 -11.96 -7.30
C ASN A 125 5.67 -12.86 -7.44
N LYS A 126 5.48 -13.47 -8.61
CA LYS A 126 4.32 -14.31 -8.90
C LYS A 126 4.17 -15.47 -7.91
N LYS A 127 5.26 -16.14 -7.56
CA LYS A 127 5.22 -17.25 -6.59
C LYS A 127 5.16 -16.74 -5.15
N THR A 128 5.91 -15.68 -4.85
CA THR A 128 6.04 -15.13 -3.50
C THR A 128 4.73 -14.55 -2.99
N PHE A 129 4.03 -13.75 -3.81
CA PHE A 129 2.80 -13.05 -3.41
C PHE A 129 1.52 -13.80 -3.76
N ALA A 130 1.58 -14.96 -4.43
CA ALA A 130 0.38 -15.76 -4.74
C ALA A 130 -0.51 -16.07 -3.52
N PRO A 131 0.03 -16.42 -2.33
CA PRO A 131 -0.80 -16.63 -1.14
C PRO A 131 -1.56 -15.36 -0.73
N LEU A 132 -0.90 -14.20 -0.76
CA LEU A 132 -1.50 -12.92 -0.43
C LEU A 132 -2.58 -12.52 -1.43
N VAL A 133 -2.33 -12.66 -2.74
CA VAL A 133 -3.31 -12.37 -3.79
C VAL A 133 -4.55 -13.25 -3.64
N THR A 134 -4.38 -14.52 -3.29
CA THR A 134 -5.48 -15.45 -3.00
C THR A 134 -6.29 -14.97 -1.78
N GLU A 135 -5.61 -14.51 -0.73
CA GLU A 135 -6.26 -14.01 0.48
C GLU A 135 -7.04 -12.72 0.23
N LEU A 136 -6.43 -11.74 -0.44
CA LEU A 136 -7.06 -10.46 -0.79
C LEU A 136 -8.24 -10.65 -1.74
N THR A 137 -8.11 -11.53 -2.76
CA THR A 137 -9.20 -11.81 -3.70
C THR A 137 -10.40 -12.42 -3.00
N TYR A 138 -10.19 -13.34 -2.06
CA TYR A 138 -11.29 -13.93 -1.29
C TYR A 138 -11.98 -12.88 -0.40
N LEU A 139 -11.21 -12.02 0.28
CA LEU A 139 -11.79 -10.97 1.11
C LEU A 139 -12.63 -9.99 0.27
N GLU A 140 -12.25 -9.78 -1.00
CA GLU A 140 -12.97 -8.93 -1.94
C GLU A 140 -14.24 -9.61 -2.48
N SER A 141 -14.15 -10.86 -2.94
CA SER A 141 -15.26 -11.54 -3.62
C SER A 141 -16.25 -12.21 -2.66
N GLU A 142 -15.75 -12.87 -1.62
CA GLU A 142 -16.57 -13.64 -0.68
C GLU A 142 -16.83 -12.87 0.61
N GLY A 143 -15.85 -12.08 1.05
CA GLY A 143 -15.86 -11.43 2.35
C GLY A 143 -15.82 -12.43 3.52
N ILE A 144 -16.09 -11.92 4.73
CA ILE A 144 -16.17 -12.70 5.97
C ILE A 144 -17.49 -12.44 6.66
N VAL A 145 -17.97 -13.42 7.42
CA VAL A 145 -19.12 -13.25 8.32
C VAL A 145 -18.58 -12.98 9.72
N ILE A 146 -18.98 -11.86 10.30
CA ILE A 146 -18.67 -11.46 11.68
C ILE A 146 -19.92 -11.57 12.54
N ASN A 147 -19.72 -11.95 13.80
CA ASN A 147 -20.80 -12.05 14.78
C ASN A 147 -20.80 -10.78 15.62
N THR A 148 -21.74 -9.86 15.34
CA THR A 148 -21.94 -8.69 16.20
C THR A 148 -22.92 -9.02 17.32
N THR A 149 -23.02 -8.16 18.33
CA THR A 149 -23.98 -8.35 19.44
C THR A 149 -25.44 -8.34 18.99
N GLU A 150 -25.74 -7.72 17.85
CA GLU A 150 -27.08 -7.56 17.32
C GLU A 150 -27.42 -8.64 16.27
N GLU A 151 -26.50 -8.92 15.34
CA GLU A 151 -26.72 -9.87 14.24
C GLU A 151 -25.41 -10.34 13.57
N GLU A 152 -25.51 -11.39 12.74
CA GLU A 152 -24.42 -11.79 11.85
C GLU A 152 -24.39 -10.85 10.63
N LYS A 153 -23.21 -10.28 10.34
CA LYS A 153 -23.01 -9.38 9.21
C LYS A 153 -21.94 -9.92 8.28
N ARG A 154 -22.19 -9.84 6.97
CA ARG A 154 -21.16 -10.09 5.96
C ARG A 154 -20.43 -8.78 5.64
N VAL A 155 -19.11 -8.84 5.73
CA VAL A 155 -18.22 -7.70 5.49
C VAL A 155 -17.20 -8.10 4.44
N TYR A 156 -17.06 -7.28 3.41
CA TYR A 156 -16.08 -7.44 2.35
C TYR A 156 -14.90 -6.49 2.56
N PHE A 157 -13.78 -6.81 1.94
CA PHE A 157 -12.61 -5.95 1.97
C PHE A 157 -12.00 -5.81 0.59
N ALA A 158 -11.84 -4.58 0.13
CA ALA A 158 -11.23 -4.31 -1.16
C ALA A 158 -9.85 -3.69 -0.98
N THR A 159 -8.90 -4.10 -1.81
CA THR A 159 -7.55 -3.54 -1.77
C THR A 159 -7.59 -2.11 -2.32
N GLY A 160 -7.39 -1.14 -1.44
CA GLY A 160 -7.45 0.27 -1.80
C GLY A 160 -6.18 0.75 -2.47
N LEU A 161 -5.02 0.38 -1.90
CA LEU A 161 -3.72 0.98 -2.22
C LEU A 161 -2.56 0.06 -1.78
N PHE A 162 -1.51 -0.03 -2.61
CA PHE A 162 -0.20 -0.61 -2.30
C PHE A 162 0.85 0.43 -1.87
N ILE A 163 1.07 0.57 -0.57
CA ILE A 163 2.06 1.47 0.04
C ILE A 163 3.41 0.75 0.23
N GLY A 164 4.47 1.53 0.42
CA GLY A 164 5.84 1.04 0.54
C GLY A 164 6.81 2.19 0.27
N ASP A 165 8.08 1.97 0.57
CA ASP A 165 9.12 2.85 0.06
C ASP A 165 9.21 2.71 -1.49
N ASN A 166 9.91 3.62 -2.15
CA ASN A 166 9.98 3.60 -3.61
C ASN A 166 10.59 2.29 -4.12
N LEU A 167 11.60 1.77 -3.43
CA LEU A 167 12.24 0.52 -3.81
C LEU A 167 11.28 -0.66 -3.67
N GLY A 168 10.63 -0.78 -2.51
CA GLY A 168 9.66 -1.82 -2.19
C GLY A 168 8.47 -1.84 -3.14
N ILE A 169 7.80 -0.70 -3.38
CA ILE A 169 6.66 -0.64 -4.31
C ILE A 169 7.10 -1.05 -5.72
N HIS A 170 8.22 -0.52 -6.22
CA HIS A 170 8.72 -0.87 -7.54
C HIS A 170 8.99 -2.36 -7.64
N SER A 171 9.66 -2.89 -6.62
CA SER A 171 10.05 -4.29 -6.55
C SER A 171 8.84 -5.22 -6.46
N MET A 172 7.84 -4.90 -5.64
CA MET A 172 6.61 -5.67 -5.45
C MET A 172 5.69 -5.63 -6.68
N CYS A 173 5.67 -4.51 -7.40
CA CYS A 173 4.78 -4.29 -8.54
C CYS A 173 5.42 -4.57 -9.91
N GLY A 174 6.64 -5.11 -9.95
CA GLY A 174 7.31 -5.51 -11.18
C GLY A 174 7.91 -4.36 -12.01
N PHE A 175 8.15 -3.19 -11.41
CA PHE A 175 8.84 -2.06 -12.05
C PHE A 175 10.35 -2.11 -11.80
N VAL A 176 11.14 -1.41 -12.63
CA VAL A 176 12.57 -1.25 -12.39
C VAL A 176 12.83 -0.53 -11.07
N GLU A 177 13.76 -1.05 -10.28
CA GLU A 177 14.13 -0.54 -8.95
C GLU A 177 15.21 0.55 -8.98
N SER A 178 15.81 0.79 -10.15
CA SER A 178 16.93 1.72 -10.29
C SER A 178 16.47 3.12 -10.66
N PHE A 179 16.77 4.10 -9.82
CA PHE A 179 16.61 5.54 -10.12
C PHE A 179 17.59 6.05 -11.19
N SER A 180 18.49 5.19 -11.67
CA SER A 180 19.34 5.48 -12.83
C SER A 180 18.77 4.91 -14.14
N ALA A 181 17.66 4.18 -14.09
CA ALA A 181 16.98 3.68 -15.28
C ALA A 181 16.45 4.84 -16.13
N ASN A 182 16.40 4.63 -17.45
CA ASN A 182 15.88 5.65 -18.36
C ASN A 182 14.38 5.91 -18.14
N PHE A 183 13.61 4.88 -17.79
CA PHE A 183 12.18 5.00 -17.50
C PHE A 183 11.92 4.49 -16.08
N MET A 184 12.17 5.34 -15.09
CA MET A 184 12.12 4.96 -13.67
C MET A 184 10.77 5.24 -13.00
N CYS A 185 9.97 6.16 -13.52
CA CYS A 185 8.69 6.51 -12.89
C CYS A 185 7.69 5.37 -13.09
N ARG A 186 6.82 5.07 -12.12
CA ARG A 186 5.69 4.11 -12.27
C ARG A 186 4.44 4.74 -12.88
N PHE A 187 4.28 6.05 -12.77
CA PHE A 187 3.09 6.78 -13.25
C PHE A 187 3.19 7.24 -14.70
N CYS A 188 4.39 7.58 -15.16
CA CYS A 188 4.61 8.11 -16.51
C CYS A 188 5.83 7.50 -17.19
N LYS A 189 5.83 7.61 -18.52
CA LYS A 189 6.87 7.16 -19.45
C LYS A 189 7.88 8.27 -19.76
N ALA A 190 7.98 9.30 -18.91
CA ALA A 190 9.01 10.32 -19.05
C ALA A 190 10.39 9.67 -18.91
N SER A 191 11.29 10.01 -19.84
CA SER A 191 12.68 9.55 -19.77
C SER A 191 13.42 10.28 -18.65
N LYS A 192 14.52 9.71 -18.18
CA LYS A 192 15.37 10.30 -17.14
C LYS A 192 15.77 11.74 -17.49
N PHE A 193 16.20 11.96 -18.73
CA PHE A 193 16.58 13.30 -19.22
C PHE A 193 15.42 14.29 -19.20
N LEU A 194 14.20 13.83 -19.53
CA LEU A 194 13.03 14.68 -19.46
C LEU A 194 12.69 15.03 -17.99
N THR A 195 12.74 14.04 -17.09
CA THR A 195 12.43 14.25 -15.67
C THR A 195 13.38 15.21 -14.95
N GLU A 196 14.58 15.46 -15.48
CA GLU A 196 15.52 16.45 -14.94
C GLU A 196 15.07 17.89 -15.17
N THR A 197 14.21 18.13 -16.16
CA THR A 197 13.78 19.49 -16.58
C THR A 197 12.28 19.69 -16.51
N GLN A 198 11.50 18.61 -16.45
CA GLN A 198 10.05 18.65 -16.44
C GLN A 198 9.51 19.12 -15.08
N CYS A 199 8.92 20.32 -15.07
CA CYS A 199 8.28 20.90 -13.87
C CYS A 199 6.76 20.76 -13.85
N VAL A 200 6.15 20.29 -14.94
CA VAL A 200 4.70 20.15 -15.12
C VAL A 200 4.40 18.75 -15.65
N GLU A 201 3.38 18.12 -15.12
CA GLU A 201 2.90 16.81 -15.60
C GLU A 201 2.51 16.91 -17.08
N ASP A 202 2.96 15.95 -17.88
CA ASP A 202 2.57 15.80 -19.28
C ASP A 202 1.58 14.65 -19.39
N PRO A 203 0.28 14.92 -19.63
CA PRO A 203 -0.74 13.89 -19.73
C PRO A 203 -0.47 12.85 -20.83
N THR A 204 0.28 13.21 -21.87
CA THR A 204 0.59 12.30 -23.00
C THR A 204 1.61 11.23 -22.61
N LEU A 205 2.36 11.46 -21.54
CA LEU A 205 3.36 10.53 -21.02
C LEU A 205 2.82 9.67 -19.87
N LEU A 206 1.60 9.92 -19.37
CA LEU A 206 1.01 9.09 -18.33
C LEU A 206 0.82 7.65 -18.82
N ARG A 207 1.13 6.69 -17.96
CA ARG A 207 0.79 5.29 -18.26
C ARG A 207 -0.73 5.13 -18.17
N SER A 208 -1.28 4.44 -19.16
CA SER A 208 -2.59 3.80 -19.11
C SER A 208 -2.43 2.29 -19.00
N SER A 209 -3.48 1.58 -18.58
CA SER A 209 -3.50 0.11 -18.54
C SER A 209 -3.17 -0.48 -19.92
N GLU A 210 -3.69 0.11 -20.99
CA GLU A 210 -3.34 -0.26 -22.37
C GLU A 210 -1.84 -0.09 -22.65
N SER A 211 -1.26 1.07 -22.32
CA SER A 211 0.16 1.32 -22.54
C SER A 211 1.04 0.37 -21.72
N TYR A 212 0.60 -0.02 -20.53
CA TYR A 212 1.30 -0.94 -19.63
C TYR A 212 1.41 -2.33 -20.24
N TYR A 213 0.32 -2.88 -20.77
CA TYR A 213 0.36 -4.19 -21.43
C TYR A 213 1.12 -4.14 -22.77
N ASN A 214 1.03 -3.04 -23.52
CA ASN A 214 1.86 -2.84 -24.71
C ASN A 214 3.35 -2.84 -24.36
N ASP A 215 3.73 -2.16 -23.28
CA ASP A 215 5.11 -2.10 -22.80
C ASP A 215 5.59 -3.45 -22.22
N LEU A 216 4.71 -4.20 -21.53
CA LEU A 216 5.02 -5.56 -21.08
C LEU A 216 5.34 -6.49 -22.25
N ALA A 217 4.56 -6.41 -23.33
CA ALA A 217 4.75 -7.23 -24.53
C ALA A 217 6.09 -6.96 -25.26
N LEU A 218 6.74 -5.83 -25.00
CA LEU A 218 8.08 -5.52 -25.54
C LEU A 218 9.19 -6.30 -24.82
N GLU A 219 8.94 -6.82 -23.62
CA GLU A 219 9.90 -7.57 -22.79
C GLU A 219 11.26 -6.87 -22.63
N ASN A 220 11.27 -5.53 -22.64
CA ASN A 220 12.49 -4.74 -22.59
C ASN A 220 12.43 -3.67 -21.49
N PRO A 221 12.81 -4.02 -20.25
CA PRO A 221 12.73 -3.11 -19.11
C PRO A 221 13.58 -1.84 -19.27
N ARG A 222 14.61 -1.86 -20.13
CA ARG A 222 15.44 -0.67 -20.41
C ARG A 222 14.68 0.39 -21.20
N LEU A 223 13.68 -0.01 -22.00
CA LEU A 223 12.86 0.87 -22.81
C LEU A 223 11.52 1.23 -22.17
N THR A 224 11.06 0.45 -21.18
CA THR A 224 9.71 0.60 -20.63
C THR A 224 9.68 0.91 -19.14
N GLY A 225 10.71 0.51 -18.40
CA GLY A 225 10.72 0.57 -16.94
C GLY A 225 9.94 -0.54 -16.25
N ILE A 226 9.44 -1.54 -17.01
CA ILE A 226 8.63 -2.64 -16.49
C ILE A 226 9.40 -3.95 -16.67
N LYS A 227 9.59 -4.69 -15.57
CA LYS A 227 10.31 -5.98 -15.54
C LYS A 227 9.38 -7.16 -15.76
N GLU A 228 8.19 -7.12 -15.16
CA GLU A 228 7.22 -8.21 -15.20
C GLU A 228 5.82 -7.68 -14.91
N GLU A 229 4.81 -8.49 -15.22
CA GLU A 229 3.42 -8.19 -14.88
C GLU A 229 3.21 -8.16 -13.36
N CYS A 230 2.52 -7.13 -12.88
CA CYS A 230 2.16 -7.00 -11.48
C CYS A 230 1.12 -8.07 -11.13
N ILE A 231 1.49 -9.03 -10.28
CA ILE A 231 0.59 -10.12 -9.85
C ILE A 231 -0.70 -9.61 -9.20
N PHE A 232 -0.67 -8.42 -8.58
CA PHE A 232 -1.84 -7.85 -7.92
C PHE A 232 -2.94 -7.39 -8.89
N ASN A 233 -2.65 -7.22 -10.17
CA ASN A 233 -3.68 -6.97 -11.20
C ASN A 233 -4.65 -8.16 -11.36
N ALA A 234 -4.35 -9.32 -10.78
CA ALA A 234 -5.27 -10.46 -10.72
C ALA A 234 -6.44 -10.23 -9.73
N ILE A 235 -6.34 -9.26 -8.83
CA ILE A 235 -7.40 -8.91 -7.87
C ILE A 235 -8.44 -8.03 -8.59
N PRO A 236 -9.76 -8.32 -8.51
CA PRO A 236 -10.75 -7.70 -9.40
C PRO A 236 -10.81 -6.16 -9.37
N SER A 237 -10.70 -5.53 -8.20
CA SER A 237 -10.73 -4.07 -8.03
C SER A 237 -9.38 -3.37 -8.23
N VAL A 238 -8.33 -4.12 -8.55
CA VAL A 238 -6.95 -3.63 -8.65
C VAL A 238 -6.54 -3.45 -10.10
N ASP A 239 -6.07 -2.24 -10.37
CA ASP A 239 -5.25 -1.92 -11.54
C ASP A 239 -4.13 -1.02 -11.02
N ILE A 240 -2.89 -1.51 -11.12
CA ILE A 240 -1.73 -0.81 -10.55
C ILE A 240 -1.45 0.54 -11.22
N ILE A 241 -1.90 0.74 -12.47
CA ILE A 241 -1.75 2.01 -13.19
C ILE A 241 -2.85 2.99 -12.80
N GLU A 242 -4.08 2.49 -12.59
CA GLU A 242 -5.22 3.30 -12.12
C GLU A 242 -5.27 3.48 -10.59
N MET A 243 -4.24 3.06 -9.86
CA MET A 243 -4.05 3.35 -8.44
C MET A 243 -3.14 4.58 -8.28
N PRO A 244 -3.70 5.81 -8.30
CA PRO A 244 -2.90 7.02 -8.13
C PRO A 244 -2.33 7.06 -6.72
N PHE A 245 -1.00 7.03 -6.63
CA PHE A 245 -0.26 7.20 -5.39
C PHE A 245 0.35 8.59 -5.37
N VAL A 246 -0.25 9.51 -4.63
CA VAL A 246 0.45 10.73 -4.25
C VAL A 246 0.51 10.82 -2.73
N ASP A 247 1.75 10.90 -2.28
CA ASP A 247 2.33 11.06 -0.94
C ASP A 247 1.67 12.15 -0.04
N LYS A 248 0.65 12.87 -0.51
CA LYS A 248 -0.06 13.87 0.31
C LYS A 248 -0.76 13.25 1.51
N MET A 249 -1.27 12.02 1.40
CA MET A 249 -1.92 11.33 2.53
C MET A 249 -0.89 10.78 3.54
N LEU A 250 0.31 10.42 3.08
CA LEU A 250 1.42 9.95 3.94
C LEU A 250 1.97 11.09 4.78
N ASN A 251 2.14 12.29 4.20
CA ASN A 251 2.53 13.49 4.94
C ASN A 251 1.57 13.78 6.11
N HIS A 252 0.25 13.75 5.87
CA HIS A 252 -0.71 14.01 6.94
C HIS A 252 -0.66 12.94 8.05
N ARG A 253 -0.40 11.67 7.70
CA ARG A 253 -0.21 10.58 8.67
C ARG A 253 1.08 10.72 9.49
N MET A 254 2.18 11.20 8.89
CA MET A 254 3.42 11.50 9.64
C MET A 254 3.20 12.59 10.69
N TYR A 255 2.34 13.58 10.44
CA TYR A 255 2.00 14.63 11.40
C TYR A 255 0.99 14.20 12.47
N MET A 256 0.19 13.16 12.20
CA MET A 256 -0.83 12.61 13.11
C MET A 256 -0.38 11.37 13.88
N PHE A 257 0.87 10.91 13.68
CA PHE A 257 1.43 9.86 14.50
C PHE A 257 1.56 10.36 15.94
N ASP A 258 1.03 9.60 16.89
CA ASP A 258 1.21 9.88 18.31
C ASP A 258 2.64 9.43 18.68
N TYR A 259 3.59 10.37 18.63
CA TYR A 259 4.99 10.13 19.02
C TYR A 259 5.15 9.95 20.53
N GLY A 260 4.07 9.69 21.28
CA GLY A 260 4.11 9.54 22.73
C GLY A 260 4.64 10.80 23.45
N PHE A 261 4.55 10.80 24.78
CA PHE A 261 5.13 11.88 25.58
C PHE A 261 6.67 11.83 25.59
N TYR A 262 7.26 10.65 25.37
CA TYR A 262 8.70 10.41 25.45
C TYR A 262 9.40 10.33 24.07
N ASP A 263 8.70 10.04 22.97
CA ASP A 263 9.33 9.85 21.64
C ASP A 263 9.24 11.10 20.74
N GLY A 264 9.01 12.29 21.31
CA GLY A 264 9.03 13.57 20.59
C GLY A 264 10.34 13.85 19.83
N LEU A 265 11.43 13.15 20.17
CA LEU A 265 12.71 13.18 19.44
C LEU A 265 12.65 12.51 18.06
N ASN A 266 11.74 11.56 17.85
CA ASN A 266 11.56 10.86 16.57
C ASN A 266 10.52 11.53 15.67
N LYS A 267 9.91 12.64 16.11
CA LYS A 267 9.00 13.43 15.30
C LYS A 267 9.80 14.09 14.15
N PRO A 268 9.40 13.91 12.88
CA PRO A 268 10.04 14.60 11.76
C PRO A 268 10.00 16.12 11.98
N PRO A 269 11.10 16.84 11.76
CA PRO A 269 11.11 18.29 11.90
C PRO A 269 10.13 18.90 10.89
N CYS A 270 9.28 19.83 11.33
CA CYS A 270 8.41 20.58 10.44
C CYS A 270 9.27 21.38 9.45
N ILE A 271 9.07 21.17 8.16
CA ILE A 271 9.76 21.95 7.12
C ILE A 271 9.15 23.36 7.12
N THR A 272 9.90 24.36 7.58
CA THR A 272 9.46 25.76 7.51
C THR A 272 9.87 26.40 6.18
N PRO A 273 9.17 27.46 5.73
CA PRO A 273 9.58 28.22 4.54
C PRO A 273 11.03 28.74 4.62
N GLU A 274 11.53 29.06 5.82
CA GLU A 274 12.94 29.48 5.98
C GLU A 274 13.93 28.35 5.71
N MET A 275 13.57 27.08 6.01
CA MET A 275 14.42 25.91 5.73
C MET A 275 14.57 25.64 4.23
N LEU A 276 13.60 26.05 3.42
CA LEU A 276 13.64 25.96 1.95
C LEU A 276 14.44 27.11 1.31
N LEU A 277 14.59 28.24 2.02
CA LEU A 277 15.33 29.41 1.56
C LEU A 277 16.84 29.35 1.90
N GLY A 278 17.23 28.48 2.83
CA GLY A 278 18.63 28.22 3.17
C GLY A 278 19.33 27.39 2.10
N LYS A 279 20.50 27.84 1.61
CA LYS A 279 21.38 27.12 0.65
C LYS A 279 21.99 25.80 1.19
N ASN A 280 21.46 25.25 2.28
CA ASN A 280 21.96 23.99 2.82
C ASN A 280 21.33 22.84 2.04
N LYS A 281 22.17 22.00 1.44
CA LYS A 281 21.71 20.75 0.82
C LYS A 281 20.92 19.96 1.87
N LEU A 282 19.64 19.71 1.58
CA LEU A 282 18.84 18.72 2.29
C LEU A 282 19.57 17.38 2.12
N LYS A 283 20.28 16.95 3.16
CA LYS A 283 20.81 15.59 3.22
C LYS A 283 19.63 14.68 3.48
N MET A 284 19.19 13.95 2.47
CA MET A 284 18.48 12.70 2.71
C MET A 284 19.50 11.73 3.32
N THR A 285 19.47 11.58 4.64
CA THR A 285 20.10 10.43 5.28
C THR A 285 19.21 9.23 5.02
N ALA A 286 19.78 8.23 4.34
CA ALA A 286 19.22 6.89 4.21
C ALA A 286 19.11 6.22 5.59
#